data_AF-A0A2M6W2L1-F1
#
_entry.id   AF-A0A2M6W2L1-F1
#
_cell.length_a   1.000
_cell.length_b   1.000
_cell.length_c   1.000
_cell.angle_alpha   90.00
_cell.angle_beta   90.00
_cell.angle_gamma   90.00
#
_symmetry.space_group_name_H-M   'P 1'
#
loop_
_entity.id
_entity.type
_entity.pdbx_description
1 polymer ?
#
loop_
_entity_poly.entity_id
_entity_poly.type
_entity_poly.pdbx_seq_one_letter_code
_entity_poly.pdbx_strand_id
1 'polypeptide(L)'
;MLDTKKKQKLIKKYQTHEGDTGSSQVQIAILTAEIQEIVDHLKNHFKDHSSRRGLLRKVSARRNLMRYLKKEDPEGYDELIKKLKIKKSRKIDKEDRPAELEDEAVEDLIVEDEDEK
;
A
#
# COMPACT_ATOMS: atom_id res chain seq x y z
N MET A 1 9.19 -11.98 -14.07
CA MET A 1 9.73 -12.46 -12.79
C MET A 1 10.94 -11.61 -12.49
N LEU A 2 11.10 -11.10 -11.27
CA LEU A 2 12.18 -10.17 -10.98
C LEU A 2 13.53 -10.88 -11.11
N ASP A 3 14.49 -10.24 -11.78
CA ASP A 3 15.85 -10.74 -11.87
C ASP A 3 16.49 -10.89 -10.47
N THR A 4 17.29 -11.92 -10.28
CA THR A 4 17.89 -12.24 -8.97
C THR A 4 18.80 -11.11 -8.48
N LYS A 5 19.53 -10.46 -9.38
CA LYS A 5 20.38 -9.30 -9.05
C LYS A 5 19.54 -8.09 -8.61
N LYS A 6 18.41 -7.82 -9.29
CA LYS A 6 17.49 -6.75 -8.89
C LYS A 6 16.91 -7.03 -7.51
N LYS A 7 16.49 -8.27 -7.25
CA LYS A 7 15.92 -8.68 -5.96
C LYS A 7 16.93 -8.50 -4.82
N GLN A 8 18.18 -8.94 -5.01
CA GLN A 8 19.24 -8.75 -4.01
C GLN A 8 19.54 -7.28 -3.74
N LYS A 9 19.55 -6.42 -4.78
CA LYS A 9 19.73 -4.97 -4.60
C LYS A 9 18.61 -4.35 -3.77
N LEU A 10 17.37 -4.78 -3.99
CA LEU A 10 16.22 -4.31 -3.20
C LEU A 10 16.33 -4.76 -1.75
N ILE A 11 16.67 -6.03 -1.51
CA ILE A 11 16.87 -6.56 -0.15
C ILE A 11 17.92 -5.72 0.58
N LYS A 12 19.12 -5.55 0.01
CA LYS A 12 20.19 -4.77 0.63
C LYS A 12 19.82 -3.31 0.90
N LYS A 13 18.92 -2.72 0.11
CA LYS A 13 18.50 -1.33 0.25
C LYS A 13 17.46 -1.12 1.36
N TYR A 14 16.61 -2.10 1.61
CA TYR A 14 15.47 -1.99 2.53
C TYR A 14 15.56 -2.91 3.74
N GLN A 15 16.63 -3.70 3.87
CA GLN A 15 16.91 -4.55 5.03
C GLN A 15 17.07 -3.71 6.29
N THR A 16 16.55 -4.21 7.41
CA THR A 16 16.72 -3.59 8.73
C THR A 16 18.03 -4.02 9.39
N HIS A 17 18.43 -5.27 9.15
CA HIS A 17 19.67 -5.87 9.62
C HIS A 17 20.30 -6.72 8.52
N GLU A 18 21.55 -7.13 8.71
CA GLU A 18 22.25 -7.94 7.72
C GLU A 18 21.61 -9.33 7.62
N GLY A 19 21.22 -9.73 6.40
CA GLY A 19 20.54 -11.02 6.15
C GLY A 19 19.01 -10.99 6.25
N ASP A 20 18.43 -9.83 6.56
CA ASP A 20 16.97 -9.67 6.64
C ASP A 20 16.29 -9.81 5.28
N THR A 21 15.53 -10.89 5.13
CA THR A 21 14.70 -11.15 3.94
C THR A 21 13.21 -11.16 4.25
N GLY A 22 12.86 -11.18 5.54
CA GLY A 22 11.52 -11.43 6.04
C GLY A 22 10.78 -10.18 6.48
N SER A 23 11.47 -9.06 6.72
CA SER A 23 10.81 -7.84 7.19
C SER A 23 9.78 -7.29 6.21
N SER A 24 8.75 -6.66 6.78
CA SER A 24 7.68 -6.02 6.03
C SER A 24 8.22 -4.99 5.04
N GLN A 25 9.25 -4.23 5.41
CA GLN A 25 9.90 -3.23 4.57
C GLN A 25 10.51 -3.85 3.30
N VAL A 26 11.27 -4.93 3.45
CA VAL A 26 11.88 -5.66 2.31
C VAL A 26 10.81 -6.28 1.42
N GLN A 27 9.81 -6.95 2.00
CA GLN A 27 8.74 -7.58 1.24
C GLN A 27 7.91 -6.56 0.44
N ILE A 28 7.55 -5.42 1.04
CA ILE A 28 6.81 -4.34 0.38
C ILE A 28 7.62 -3.76 -0.80
N ALA A 29 8.94 -3.60 -0.63
CA ALA A 29 9.81 -3.11 -1.69
C ALA A 29 9.87 -4.08 -2.88
N ILE A 30 10.02 -5.38 -2.61
CA ILE A 30 10.03 -6.43 -3.65
C ILE A 30 8.67 -6.46 -4.39
N LEU A 31 7.56 -6.52 -3.65
CA LEU A 31 6.22 -6.54 -4.25
C LEU A 31 5.97 -5.30 -5.11
N THR A 32 6.48 -4.15 -4.69
CA THR A 32 6.35 -2.90 -5.46
C THR A 32 7.10 -2.97 -6.78
N ALA A 33 8.32 -3.50 -6.79
CA ALA A 33 9.07 -3.69 -8.04
C ALA A 33 8.39 -4.71 -8.96
N GLU A 34 7.87 -5.81 -8.42
CA GLU A 34 7.14 -6.81 -9.21
C GLU A 34 5.84 -6.28 -9.79
N ILE A 35 5.09 -5.48 -9.01
CA ILE A 35 3.88 -4.80 -9.47
C ILE A 35 4.22 -3.88 -10.65
N GLN A 36 5.32 -3.13 -10.57
CA GLN A 36 5.74 -2.23 -11.64
C GLN A 36 6.02 -3.00 -12.94
N GLU A 37 6.79 -4.09 -12.88
CA GLU A 37 7.07 -4.93 -14.06
C GLU A 37 5.78 -5.52 -14.68
N ILE A 38 4.83 -5.97 -13.85
CA ILE A 38 3.55 -6.53 -14.34
C ILE A 38 2.68 -5.43 -14.95
N VAL A 39 2.62 -4.25 -14.33
CA VAL A 39 1.87 -3.11 -14.86
C VAL A 39 2.41 -2.71 -16.23
N ASP A 40 3.74 -2.64 -16.38
CA ASP A 40 4.36 -2.30 -17.66
C ASP A 40 4.13 -3.38 -18.73
N HIS A 41 4.12 -4.67 -18.36
CA HIS A 41 3.73 -5.76 -19.25
C HIS A 41 2.26 -5.63 -19.71
N LEU A 42 1.33 -5.36 -18.78
CA LEU A 42 -0.10 -5.25 -19.08
C LEU A 42 -0.45 -4.03 -19.95
N LYS A 43 0.39 -2.99 -19.98
CA LYS A 43 0.23 -1.87 -20.92
C LYS A 43 0.36 -2.29 -22.38
N ASN A 44 1.09 -3.36 -22.68
CA ASN A 44 1.18 -3.89 -24.05
C ASN A 44 0.19 -5.06 -24.27
N HIS A 45 -0.20 -5.74 -23.18
CA HIS A 45 -1.05 -6.94 -23.23
C HIS A 45 -2.38 -6.75 -22.47
N PHE A 46 -3.23 -5.86 -22.96
CA PHE A 46 -4.49 -5.49 -22.30
C PHE A 46 -5.49 -6.64 -22.10
N LYS A 47 -5.40 -7.70 -22.91
CA LYS A 47 -6.29 -8.88 -22.86
C LYS A 47 -5.78 -9.99 -21.92
N ASP A 48 -4.62 -9.82 -21.29
CA ASP A 48 -4.13 -10.81 -20.33
C ASP A 48 -4.82 -10.64 -18.96
N HIS A 49 -5.95 -11.33 -18.81
CA HIS A 49 -6.73 -11.34 -17.58
C HIS A 49 -6.08 -12.16 -16.46
N SER A 50 -5.30 -13.19 -16.80
CA SER A 50 -4.62 -14.05 -15.84
C SER A 50 -3.53 -13.28 -15.09
N SER A 51 -2.71 -12.52 -15.82
CA SER A 51 -1.70 -11.64 -15.24
C SER A 51 -2.32 -10.50 -14.43
N ARG A 52 -3.46 -9.95 -14.88
CA ARG A 52 -4.21 -8.95 -14.10
C ARG A 52 -4.71 -9.50 -12.77
N ARG A 53 -5.19 -10.75 -12.74
CA ARG A 53 -5.56 -11.42 -11.48
C ARG A 53 -4.35 -11.58 -10.56
N GLY A 54 -3.20 -11.98 -11.10
CA GLY A 54 -1.94 -12.05 -10.36
C GLY A 54 -1.52 -10.70 -9.76
N LEU A 55 -1.63 -9.63 -10.56
CA LEU A 55 -1.37 -8.25 -10.14
C LEU A 55 -2.24 -7.86 -8.94
N LEU A 56 -3.56 -8.09 -9.01
CA LEU A 56 -4.48 -7.75 -7.93
C LEU A 56 -4.14 -8.48 -6.63
N ARG A 57 -3.74 -9.76 -6.71
CA ARG A 57 -3.27 -10.51 -5.54
C ARG A 57 -2.04 -9.87 -4.90
N LYS A 58 -1.05 -9.46 -5.70
CA LYS A 58 0.16 -8.77 -5.21
C LYS A 58 -0.15 -7.41 -4.59
N VAL A 59 -1.03 -6.64 -5.20
CA VAL A 59 -1.50 -5.35 -4.65
C VAL A 59 -2.18 -5.54 -3.30
N SER A 60 -3.04 -6.57 -3.17
CA SER A 60 -3.71 -6.90 -1.90
C SER A 60 -2.71 -7.32 -0.82
N ALA A 61 -1.77 -8.22 -1.14
CA ALA A 61 -0.72 -8.65 -0.22
C ALA A 61 0.12 -7.47 0.28
N ARG A 62 0.55 -6.57 -0.62
CA ARG A 62 1.28 -5.36 -0.26
C ARG A 62 0.46 -4.46 0.66
N ARG A 63 -0.85 -4.31 0.41
CA ARG A 63 -1.75 -3.52 1.27
C ARG A 63 -1.82 -4.09 2.69
N ASN A 64 -1.91 -5.41 2.83
CA ASN A 64 -1.97 -6.04 4.14
C ASN A 64 -0.66 -5.87 4.92
N LEU A 65 0.49 -6.03 4.26
CA LEU A 65 1.80 -5.77 4.88
C LEU A 65 1.96 -4.30 5.27
N MET A 66 1.49 -3.36 4.45
CA MET A 66 1.51 -1.93 4.77
C MET A 66 0.66 -1.60 5.99
N ARG A 67 -0.53 -2.22 6.15
CA ARG A 67 -1.35 -2.08 7.36
C ARG A 67 -0.65 -2.62 8.60
N TYR A 68 -0.07 -3.81 8.48
CA TYR A 68 0.67 -4.43 9.58
C TYR A 68 1.85 -3.56 10.01
N LEU A 69 2.66 -3.09 9.05
CA LEU A 69 3.79 -2.21 9.33
C LEU A 69 3.34 -0.91 10.00
N LYS A 70 2.25 -0.29 9.54
CA LYS A 70 1.70 0.93 10.15
C LYS A 70 1.28 0.73 11.61
N LYS A 71 0.73 -0.45 11.95
CA LYS A 71 0.30 -0.78 13.31
C LYS A 71 1.48 -1.03 14.26
N GLU A 72 2.52 -1.72 13.79
CA GLU A 72 3.69 -2.07 14.60
C GLU A 72 4.73 -0.95 14.67
N ASP A 73 4.98 -0.27 13.55
CA ASP A 73 6.01 0.76 13.39
C ASP A 73 5.51 1.89 12.45
N PRO A 74 4.82 2.89 13.01
CA PRO A 74 4.29 4.02 12.24
C PRO A 74 5.39 4.85 11.57
N GLU A 75 6.55 5.01 12.23
CA GLU A 75 7.67 5.79 11.72
C GLU A 75 8.30 5.10 10.50
N GLY A 76 8.57 3.80 10.61
CA GLY A 76 9.07 2.98 9.51
C GLY A 76 8.10 2.91 8.33
N TYR A 77 6.79 2.91 8.60
CA TYR A 77 5.77 3.01 7.54
C TYR A 77 5.87 4.32 6.76
N ASP A 78 5.93 5.45 7.45
CA ASP A 78 6.00 6.77 6.81
C ASP A 78 7.31 6.97 6.04
N GLU A 79 8.43 6.51 6.59
CA GLU A 79 9.70 6.49 5.87
C GLU A 79 9.65 5.65 4.60
N LEU A 80 9.10 4.44 4.70
CA LEU A 80 9.01 3.50 3.58
C LEU A 80 8.14 4.08 2.46
N ILE A 81 7.03 4.74 2.81
CA ILE A 81 6.16 5.40 1.84
C ILE A 81 6.86 6.55 1.15
N LYS A 82 7.60 7.38 1.89
CA LYS A 82 8.41 8.47 1.29
C LYS A 82 9.46 7.90 0.34
N LYS A 83 10.16 6.84 0.74
CA LYS A 83 11.20 6.16 -0.06
C LYS A 83 10.65 5.51 -1.33
N LEU A 84 9.51 4.82 -1.24
CA LEU A 84 8.90 4.10 -2.36
C LEU A 84 7.91 4.93 -3.19
N LYS A 85 7.58 6.16 -2.76
CA LYS A 85 6.60 7.06 -3.40
C LYS A 85 5.25 6.38 -3.65
N ILE A 86 4.80 5.52 -2.74
CA ILE A 86 3.54 4.79 -2.85
C ILE A 86 2.40 5.68 -2.36
N LYS A 87 1.29 5.74 -3.11
CA LYS A 87 0.10 6.48 -2.66
C LYS A 87 -0.51 5.83 -1.41
N LYS A 88 -0.73 6.64 -0.36
CA LYS A 88 -1.50 6.24 0.82
C LYS A 88 -2.91 5.83 0.39
N SER A 89 -3.38 4.73 0.93
CA SER A 89 -4.69 4.19 0.59
C SER A 89 -5.70 4.80 1.56
N ARG A 90 -6.68 5.57 1.06
CA ARG A 90 -7.70 6.24 1.89
C ARG A 90 -8.31 5.38 2.99
N LYS A 91 -8.46 4.06 2.78
CA LYS A 91 -8.97 3.12 3.79
C LYS A 91 -8.02 2.88 4.98
N ILE A 92 -6.71 2.94 4.76
CA ILE A 92 -5.68 2.76 5.81
C ILE A 92 -5.64 4.00 6.71
N ASP A 93 -5.98 5.17 6.17
CA ASP A 93 -6.01 6.42 6.93
C ASP A 93 -7.34 6.62 7.67
N LYS A 94 -8.43 6.04 7.18
CA LYS A 94 -9.74 6.04 7.88
C LYS A 94 -9.73 5.22 9.17
N GLU A 95 -8.92 4.16 9.25
CA GLU A 95 -8.76 3.31 10.44
C GLU A 95 -8.11 4.09 11.61
N ASP A 96 -7.45 5.24 11.37
CA ASP A 96 -6.84 6.10 12.40
C ASP A 96 -7.74 7.26 12.84
N ARG A 97 -8.95 7.41 12.28
CA ARG A 97 -9.81 8.51 12.74
C ARG A 97 -10.28 8.19 14.16
N PRO A 98 -10.01 9.07 15.15
CA PRO A 98 -10.62 8.91 16.47
C PRO A 98 -12.13 8.82 16.30
N ALA A 99 -12.77 7.89 17.01
CA ALA A 99 -14.21 7.63 16.91
C ALA A 99 -15.05 8.92 17.05
N GLU A 100 -14.55 9.89 17.82
CA GLU A 100 -15.16 11.20 18.06
C GLU A 100 -15.30 12.07 16.79
N LEU A 101 -14.44 11.89 15.78
CA LEU A 101 -14.56 12.61 14.50
C LEU A 101 -15.55 11.96 13.51
N GLU A 102 -16.08 10.78 13.84
CA GLU A 102 -17.12 10.15 13.02
C GLU A 102 -18.51 10.71 13.36
N ASP A 103 -18.73 11.17 14.60
CA ASP A 103 -20.02 11.75 15.04
C ASP A 103 -20.16 13.22 14.58
N GLU A 104 -19.11 14.05 14.66
CA GLU A 104 -19.17 15.47 14.19
C GLU A 104 -19.47 15.61 12.69
N ALA A 105 -19.01 14.66 11.87
CA ALA A 105 -19.22 14.70 10.42
C ALA A 105 -20.63 14.28 9.99
N VAL A 106 -21.44 13.70 10.89
CA VAL A 106 -22.84 13.34 10.61
C VAL A 106 -23.78 14.48 11.01
N GLU A 107 -23.45 15.25 12.05
CA GLU A 107 -24.24 16.41 12.49
C GLU A 107 -24.29 17.52 11.42
N ASP A 108 -23.17 17.82 10.75
CA ASP A 108 -23.09 18.84 9.70
C ASP A 108 -23.82 18.46 8.39
N LEU A 109 -24.27 17.20 8.26
CA LEU A 109 -24.99 16.69 7.07
C LEU A 109 -26.50 16.56 7.30
N ILE A 110 -27.02 16.89 8.49
CA ILE A 110 -28.44 16.73 8.85
C ILE A 110 -29.21 18.07 8.92
N VAL A 111 -28.56 19.23 8.70
CA VAL A 111 -29.20 20.55 8.90
C VAL A 111 -29.60 21.30 7.60
N GLU A 112 -29.65 20.65 6.43
CA GLU A 112 -30.00 21.35 5.17
C GLU A 112 -31.28 20.89 4.45
N ASP A 113 -32.17 20.08 5.08
CA ASP A 113 -33.43 19.64 4.43
C ASP A 113 -34.73 20.01 5.20
N GLU A 114 -34.67 20.89 6.19
CA GLU A 114 -35.88 21.49 6.79
C GLU A 114 -35.75 23.01 6.88
N ASP A 115 -35.83 23.72 5.75
CA ASP A 115 -36.42 25.06 5.67
C ASP A 115 -36.35 25.59 4.22
N GLU A 116 -37.16 25.03 3.31
CA GLU A 116 -37.73 25.85 2.24
C GLU A 116 -39.23 25.61 2.16
N LYS A 117 -39.92 26.73 2.28
CA LYS A 117 -41.34 26.93 2.57
C LYS A 117 -42.17 27.02 1.30
#